data_AF-A0A7C2AQW6-F1
#
_entry.id   AF-A0A7C2AQW6-F1
#
_cell.length_a   1.000
_cell.length_b   1.000
_cell.length_c   1.000
_cell.angle_alpha   90.00
_cell.angle_beta   90.00
_cell.angle_gamma   90.00
#
_symmetry.space_group_name_H-M   'P 1'
#
loop_
_entity.id
_entity.type
_entity.pdbx_description
1 polymer ?
#
loop_
_entity_poly.entity_id
_entity_poly.type
_entity_poly.pdbx_seq_one_letter_code
_entity_poly.pdbx_strand_id
1 'polypeptide(L)'
;GTMNNLTLGGIDPRSGEPYTIYETMGGGFGGRLGLDGIDGVHSHMSNTLNTPVEALETAYPLRVERYELRPSTGGRGRFRGGLGLRRDIRVVEHKATLSLLSDRRIGQPYGLFGGDLGARGENVLIRGDIEKPLPGKCVLQLYPGDIISVRTPGGGGYGDPKEREEALIQRDLEEGKSSDKQVSPER
;
A
#
# COMPACT_ATOMS: atom_id res chain seq x y z
N GLY A 1 10.91 5.51 -6.41
CA GLY A 1 9.95 6.01 -5.41
C GLY A 1 8.53 6.04 -5.95
N THR A 2 7.55 6.10 -5.06
CA THR A 2 6.12 6.26 -5.36
C THR A 2 5.54 7.32 -4.42
N MET A 3 4.49 7.99 -4.84
CA MET A 3 3.67 8.85 -3.99
C MET A 3 2.28 8.22 -3.84
N ASN A 4 1.73 8.21 -2.64
CA ASN A 4 0.36 7.76 -2.37
C ASN A 4 -0.30 8.76 -1.42
N ASN A 5 -0.93 9.77 -2.00
CA ASN A 5 -1.64 10.79 -1.25
C ASN A 5 -3.14 10.57 -1.38
N LEU A 6 -3.82 10.65 -0.25
CA LEU A 6 -5.26 10.60 -0.16
C LEU A 6 -5.72 11.84 0.60
N THR A 7 -6.66 12.56 0.02
CA THR A 7 -7.36 13.65 0.71
C THR A 7 -8.83 13.28 0.81
N LEU A 8 -9.39 13.37 2.02
CA LEU A 8 -10.82 13.31 2.24
C LEU A 8 -11.27 14.60 2.91
N GLY A 9 -12.42 15.13 2.51
CA GLY A 9 -13.01 16.28 3.15
C GLY A 9 -14.53 16.22 3.10
N GLY A 10 -15.18 16.79 4.10
CA GLY A 10 -16.63 16.77 4.23
C GLY A 10 -17.07 17.62 5.42
N ILE A 11 -18.33 17.48 5.80
CA ILE A 11 -18.86 18.04 7.04
C ILE A 11 -18.93 16.91 8.06
N ASP A 12 -18.36 17.13 9.24
CA ASP A 12 -18.41 16.17 10.33
C ASP A 12 -19.83 16.10 10.90
N PRO A 13 -20.52 14.94 10.84
CA PRO A 13 -21.88 14.80 11.35
C PRO A 13 -21.98 14.99 12.87
N ARG A 14 -20.87 14.88 13.61
CA ARG A 14 -20.83 14.99 15.07
C ARG A 14 -20.84 16.46 15.53
N SER A 15 -20.18 17.34 14.78
CA SER A 15 -20.01 18.75 15.14
C SER A 15 -20.71 19.73 14.19
N GLY A 16 -21.02 19.32 12.96
CA GLY A 16 -21.52 20.19 11.90
C GLY A 16 -20.44 21.02 11.19
N GLU A 17 -19.17 20.86 11.55
CA GLU A 17 -18.05 21.66 11.02
C GLU A 17 -17.36 20.97 9.83
N PRO A 18 -16.76 21.75 8.90
CA PRO A 18 -15.98 21.18 7.82
C PRO A 18 -14.68 20.55 8.34
N TYR A 19 -14.26 19.46 7.72
CA TYR A 19 -12.97 18.84 7.96
C TYR A 19 -12.24 18.55 6.66
N THR A 20 -10.92 18.42 6.75
CA THR A 20 -10.08 17.90 5.67
C THR A 20 -8.96 17.08 6.28
N ILE A 21 -8.69 15.92 5.69
CA ILE A 21 -7.52 15.11 5.98
C ILE A 21 -6.63 15.06 4.76
N TYR A 22 -5.33 15.05 5.01
CA TYR A 22 -4.33 14.75 4.02
C TYR A 22 -3.47 13.62 4.56
N GLU A 23 -3.55 12.46 3.94
CA GLU A 23 -2.82 11.28 4.36
C GLU A 23 -1.80 10.87 3.29
N THR A 24 -0.61 10.53 3.76
CA THR A 24 0.46 9.96 2.94
C THR A 24 0.70 8.53 3.37
N MET A 25 0.78 7.62 2.40
CA MET A 25 0.95 6.19 2.66
C MET A 25 2.29 5.68 2.11
N GLY A 26 3.02 4.95 2.95
CA GLY A 26 4.23 4.23 2.59
C GLY A 26 3.97 3.10 1.60
N GLY A 27 5.05 2.52 1.08
CA GLY A 27 4.99 1.37 0.19
C GLY A 27 6.28 0.57 0.26
N GLY A 28 6.44 -0.39 -0.66
CA GLY A 28 7.65 -1.18 -0.68
C GLY A 28 8.85 -0.41 -1.23
N PHE A 29 9.97 -0.45 -0.51
CA PHE A 29 11.25 0.03 -1.02
C PHE A 29 11.93 -1.03 -1.90
N GLY A 30 12.77 -0.62 -2.85
CA GLY A 30 13.50 -1.57 -3.70
C GLY A 30 14.50 -2.42 -2.91
N GLY A 31 14.71 -3.67 -3.34
CA GLY A 31 15.86 -4.45 -2.89
C GLY A 31 17.16 -3.70 -3.18
N ARG A 32 18.16 -3.87 -2.32
CA ARG A 32 19.45 -3.18 -2.42
C ARG A 32 20.59 -4.17 -2.27
N LEU A 33 21.77 -3.79 -2.76
CA LEU A 33 22.96 -4.64 -2.62
C LEU A 33 23.21 -4.94 -1.13
N GLY A 34 23.11 -6.22 -0.77
CA GLY A 34 23.35 -6.71 0.57
C GLY A 34 22.11 -6.78 1.48
N LEU A 35 20.97 -6.18 1.12
CA LEU A 35 19.81 -6.09 2.02
C LEU A 35 18.47 -6.07 1.25
N ASP A 36 17.45 -6.71 1.83
CA ASP A 36 16.08 -6.60 1.35
C ASP A 36 15.57 -5.15 1.39
N GLY A 37 14.58 -4.88 0.56
CA GLY A 37 13.80 -3.64 0.59
C GLY A 37 12.97 -3.54 1.87
N ILE A 38 12.82 -2.32 2.36
CA ILE A 38 12.03 -2.04 3.57
C ILE A 38 10.53 -2.11 3.23
N ASP A 39 9.79 -2.85 4.06
CA ASP A 39 8.35 -3.05 3.93
C ASP A 39 7.57 -1.80 4.40
N GLY A 40 6.58 -1.35 3.63
CA GLY A 40 5.61 -0.34 4.03
C GLY A 40 6.16 1.05 4.41
N VAL A 41 7.33 1.44 3.90
CA VAL A 41 8.02 2.66 4.33
C VAL A 41 7.72 3.85 3.42
N HIS A 42 7.61 5.03 4.02
CA HIS A 42 7.64 6.30 3.30
C HIS A 42 9.02 6.52 2.68
N SER A 43 9.07 6.53 1.35
CA SER A 43 10.33 6.50 0.59
C SER A 43 10.46 7.73 -0.31
N HIS A 44 11.61 8.39 -0.28
CA HIS A 44 12.06 9.46 -1.19
C HIS A 44 11.25 10.78 -1.23
N MET A 45 9.93 10.77 -1.00
CA MET A 45 9.06 11.93 -1.26
C MET A 45 8.19 12.36 -0.09
N SER A 46 8.42 11.83 1.12
CA SER A 46 7.78 12.31 2.34
C SER A 46 8.66 12.06 3.56
N ASN A 47 8.65 12.99 4.52
CA ASN A 47 9.25 12.84 5.85
C ASN A 47 8.14 12.77 6.91
N THR A 48 7.10 12.01 6.60
CA THR A 48 5.90 11.85 7.42
C THR A 48 5.90 10.49 8.09
N LEU A 49 5.34 10.42 9.28
CA LEU A 49 5.03 9.16 9.96
C LEU A 49 3.63 8.68 9.52
N ASN A 50 3.33 7.41 9.77
CA ASN A 50 1.98 6.91 9.59
C ASN A 50 1.02 7.61 10.57
N THR A 51 -0.19 7.92 10.10
CA THR A 51 -1.26 8.42 10.97
C THR A 51 -1.76 7.27 11.85
N PRO A 52 -1.70 7.37 13.19
CA PRO A 52 -2.27 6.36 14.07
C PRO A 52 -3.76 6.19 13.81
N VAL A 53 -4.26 4.95 13.84
CA VAL A 53 -5.68 4.65 13.56
C VAL A 53 -6.58 5.37 14.56
N GLU A 54 -6.28 5.27 15.85
CA GLU A 54 -7.05 5.90 16.92
C GLU A 54 -7.10 7.43 16.77
N ALA A 55 -5.98 8.06 16.37
CA ALA A 55 -5.93 9.49 16.14
C ALA A 55 -6.83 9.91 14.96
N LEU A 56 -6.83 9.13 13.86
CA LEU A 56 -7.67 9.38 12.70
C LEU A 56 -9.16 9.25 13.05
N GLU A 57 -9.55 8.14 13.68
CA GLU A 57 -10.95 7.86 14.01
C GLU A 57 -11.51 8.80 15.10
N THR A 58 -10.65 9.27 15.99
CA THR A 58 -11.05 10.29 16.98
C THR A 58 -11.30 11.62 16.28
N ALA A 59 -10.34 12.06 15.46
CA ALA A 59 -10.37 13.39 14.86
C ALA A 59 -11.42 13.54 13.75
N TYR A 60 -11.77 12.45 13.04
CA TYR A 60 -12.60 12.52 11.83
C TYR A 60 -13.71 11.48 11.83
N PRO A 61 -14.84 11.74 11.15
CA PRO A 61 -15.95 10.79 11.00
C PRO A 61 -15.62 9.66 10.00
N LEU A 62 -14.48 9.03 10.19
CA LEU A 62 -13.91 8.00 9.34
C LEU A 62 -13.55 6.78 10.20
N ARG A 63 -13.55 5.60 9.59
CA ARG A 63 -13.15 4.36 10.26
C ARG A 63 -12.13 3.60 9.43
N VAL A 64 -11.06 3.12 10.06
CA VAL A 64 -10.07 2.25 9.41
C VAL A 64 -10.53 0.80 9.54
N GLU A 65 -10.89 0.19 8.41
CA GLU A 65 -11.36 -1.20 8.37
C GLU A 65 -10.21 -2.19 8.28
N ARG A 66 -9.14 -1.80 7.59
CA ARG A 66 -7.93 -2.61 7.43
C ARG A 66 -6.70 -1.73 7.37
N TYR A 67 -5.63 -2.18 8.02
CA TYR A 67 -4.30 -1.63 7.84
C TYR A 67 -3.26 -2.74 7.97
N GLU A 68 -2.69 -3.16 6.85
CA GLU A 68 -1.84 -4.34 6.78
C GLU A 68 -0.76 -4.22 5.70
N LEU A 69 0.31 -5.00 5.83
CA LEU A 69 1.21 -5.26 4.72
C LEU A 69 0.47 -6.06 3.64
N ARG A 70 0.89 -5.91 2.38
CA ARG A 70 0.41 -6.71 1.26
C ARG A 70 1.44 -7.81 0.95
N PRO A 71 1.21 -9.07 1.38
CA PRO A 71 2.13 -10.17 1.09
C PRO A 71 2.39 -10.31 -0.41
N SER A 72 3.58 -10.80 -0.75
CA SER A 72 3.98 -11.11 -2.13
C SER A 72 3.95 -9.93 -3.10
N THR A 73 3.91 -8.68 -2.60
CA THR A 73 3.95 -7.48 -3.47
C THR A 73 5.35 -6.99 -3.77
N GLY A 74 6.34 -7.36 -2.95
CA GLY A 74 7.74 -7.11 -3.24
C GLY A 74 8.25 -8.01 -4.35
N GLY A 75 8.94 -7.44 -5.33
CA GLY A 75 9.57 -8.19 -6.42
C GLY A 75 10.62 -9.13 -5.86
N ARG A 76 10.66 -10.36 -6.39
CA ARG A 76 11.65 -11.36 -5.98
C ARG A 76 13.04 -10.95 -6.45
N GLY A 77 14.05 -11.38 -5.74
CA GLY A 77 15.45 -11.20 -6.10
C GLY A 77 16.32 -11.85 -5.04
N ARG A 78 17.63 -11.88 -5.25
CA ARG A 78 18.58 -12.22 -4.18
C ARG A 78 18.24 -11.43 -2.91
N PHE A 79 18.00 -10.13 -3.10
CA PHE A 79 17.36 -9.26 -2.11
C PHE A 79 15.98 -8.84 -2.63
N ARG A 80 14.92 -9.20 -1.90
CA ARG A 80 13.55 -8.92 -2.34
C ARG A 80 13.24 -7.43 -2.23
N GLY A 81 12.27 -6.97 -3.00
CA GLY A 81 11.60 -5.72 -2.76
C GLY A 81 10.79 -5.76 -1.46
N GLY A 82 10.59 -4.59 -0.87
CA GLY A 82 9.69 -4.40 0.26
C GLY A 82 8.23 -4.59 -0.15
N LEU A 83 7.40 -4.96 0.81
CA LEU A 83 5.96 -5.09 0.63
C LEU A 83 5.27 -3.73 0.63
N GLY A 84 4.20 -3.62 -0.15
CA GLY A 84 3.24 -2.53 -0.07
C GLY A 84 2.33 -2.64 1.15
N LEU A 85 1.44 -1.67 1.29
CA LEU A 85 0.43 -1.58 2.35
C LEU A 85 -0.97 -1.59 1.77
N ARG A 86 -1.94 -2.11 2.51
CA ARG A 86 -3.37 -1.90 2.27
C ARG A 86 -3.92 -1.05 3.42
N ARG A 87 -4.65 0.00 3.08
CA ARG A 87 -5.37 0.85 4.03
C ARG A 87 -6.78 1.09 3.52
N ASP A 88 -7.76 0.64 4.29
CA ASP A 88 -9.18 0.72 3.95
C ASP A 88 -9.87 1.70 4.90
N ILE A 89 -10.44 2.77 4.36
CA ILE A 89 -11.05 3.85 5.14
C ILE A 89 -12.53 3.96 4.75
N ARG A 90 -13.42 3.75 5.72
CA ARG A 90 -14.87 3.90 5.60
C ARG A 90 -15.29 5.32 5.96
N VAL A 91 -16.22 5.88 5.18
CA VAL A 91 -16.92 7.12 5.51
C VAL A 91 -18.10 6.82 6.44
N VAL A 92 -18.17 7.43 7.61
CA VAL A 92 -19.18 7.12 8.64
C VAL A 92 -20.29 8.18 8.63
N GLU A 93 -21.52 7.78 8.28
CA GLU A 93 -22.75 8.59 8.43
C GLU A 93 -22.83 9.92 7.65
N HIS A 94 -21.87 10.23 6.79
CA HIS A 94 -21.86 11.47 6.01
C HIS A 94 -21.36 11.28 4.58
N LYS A 95 -21.44 12.34 3.78
CA LYS A 95 -20.84 12.40 2.44
C LYS A 95 -19.46 13.05 2.53
N ALA A 96 -18.47 12.48 1.85
CA ALA A 96 -17.11 13.02 1.79
C ALA A 96 -16.62 13.09 0.34
N THR A 97 -15.84 14.12 0.01
CA THR A 97 -15.13 14.23 -1.26
C THR A 97 -13.75 13.59 -1.11
N LEU A 98 -13.46 12.62 -1.97
CA LEU A 98 -12.17 11.96 -2.08
C LEU A 98 -11.37 12.57 -3.23
N SER A 99 -10.10 12.88 -2.97
CA SER A 99 -9.10 13.13 -4.00
C SER A 99 -7.94 12.15 -3.83
N LEU A 100 -7.61 11.44 -4.91
CA LEU A 100 -6.48 10.52 -4.95
C LEU A 100 -5.38 11.09 -5.83
N LEU A 101 -4.16 11.06 -5.32
CA LEU A 101 -2.95 11.31 -6.08
C LEU A 101 -1.95 10.20 -5.77
N SER A 102 -1.94 9.20 -6.65
CA SER A 102 -1.10 8.02 -6.48
C SER A 102 -0.47 7.57 -7.80
N ASP A 103 0.80 7.15 -7.73
CA ASP A 103 1.55 6.65 -8.88
C ASP A 103 1.70 5.12 -8.82
N ARG A 104 2.42 4.53 -9.79
CA ARG A 104 2.62 3.07 -9.89
C ARG A 104 1.33 2.23 -9.95
N ARG A 105 0.25 2.81 -10.48
CA ARG A 105 -1.02 2.12 -10.80
C ARG A 105 -1.05 1.50 -12.19
N ILE A 106 -0.17 1.97 -13.09
CA ILE A 106 0.00 1.44 -14.46
C ILE A 106 1.35 0.73 -14.55
N GLY A 107 2.46 1.46 -14.37
CA GLY A 107 3.81 0.90 -14.41
C GLY A 107 4.22 0.24 -13.08
N GLN A 108 4.82 -0.95 -13.16
CA GLN A 108 5.35 -1.66 -12.01
C GLN A 108 6.68 -1.07 -11.52
N PRO A 109 6.98 -1.17 -10.21
CA PRO A 109 8.34 -1.02 -9.70
C PRO A 109 9.29 -2.00 -10.42
N TYR A 110 10.35 -1.49 -11.03
CA TYR A 110 11.30 -2.33 -11.76
C TYR A 110 12.27 -3.02 -10.80
N GLY A 111 12.66 -4.25 -11.13
CA GLY A 111 13.79 -4.91 -10.48
C GLY A 111 15.12 -4.51 -11.11
N LEU A 112 16.22 -4.84 -10.43
CA LEU A 112 17.59 -4.55 -10.86
C LEU A 112 18.45 -5.80 -10.88
N PHE A 113 19.38 -5.87 -11.84
CA PHE A 113 20.37 -6.96 -11.95
C PHE A 113 19.75 -8.37 -11.94
N GLY A 114 18.63 -8.58 -12.63
CA GLY A 114 17.92 -9.86 -12.69
C GLY A 114 16.83 -10.04 -11.64
N GLY A 115 16.59 -9.05 -10.77
CA GLY A 115 15.44 -9.04 -9.88
C GLY A 115 14.11 -8.83 -10.63
N ASP A 116 13.05 -9.43 -10.09
CA ASP A 116 11.70 -9.35 -10.62
C ASP A 116 11.03 -8.00 -10.30
N LEU A 117 9.98 -7.70 -11.07
CA LEU A 117 9.13 -6.54 -10.86
C LEU A 117 8.37 -6.64 -9.53
N GLY A 118 8.20 -5.50 -8.86
CA GLY A 118 7.24 -5.38 -7.77
C GLY A 118 5.79 -5.36 -8.29
N ALA A 119 4.85 -5.70 -7.41
CA ALA A 119 3.44 -5.55 -7.72
C ALA A 119 3.07 -4.07 -7.85
N ARG A 120 2.13 -3.76 -8.76
CA ARG A 120 1.55 -2.43 -8.88
C ARG A 120 0.68 -2.09 -7.66
N GLY A 121 0.49 -0.79 -7.45
CA GLY A 121 -0.52 -0.30 -6.52
C GLY A 121 -1.91 -0.41 -7.15
N GLU A 122 -2.94 -0.36 -6.32
CA GLU A 122 -4.35 -0.37 -6.71
C GLU A 122 -5.12 0.60 -5.82
N ASN A 123 -6.15 1.22 -6.38
CA ASN A 123 -7.15 1.97 -5.61
C ASN A 123 -8.50 1.33 -5.92
N VAL A 124 -9.31 1.09 -4.90
CA VAL A 124 -10.61 0.43 -5.04
C VAL A 124 -11.63 1.15 -4.18
N LEU A 125 -12.75 1.53 -4.80
CA LEU A 125 -13.96 1.93 -4.09
C LEU A 125 -14.79 0.68 -3.80
N ILE A 126 -15.11 0.43 -2.53
CA ILE A 126 -15.96 -0.67 -2.11
C ILE A 126 -17.30 -0.09 -1.64
N ARG A 127 -18.39 -0.53 -2.26
CA ARG A 127 -19.76 -0.13 -1.91
C ARG A 127 -20.62 -1.38 -1.74
N GLY A 128 -20.96 -1.71 -0.50
CA GLY A 128 -21.50 -3.04 -0.17
C GLY A 128 -20.49 -4.11 -0.58
N ASP A 129 -20.94 -5.09 -1.37
CA ASP A 129 -20.10 -6.19 -1.86
C ASP A 129 -19.42 -5.90 -3.21
N ILE A 130 -19.57 -4.69 -3.74
CA ILE A 130 -19.04 -4.32 -5.06
C ILE A 130 -17.69 -3.60 -4.90
N GLU A 131 -16.63 -4.22 -5.41
CA GLU A 131 -15.32 -3.58 -5.59
C GLU A 131 -15.22 -2.93 -6.98
N LYS A 132 -15.02 -1.61 -7.02
CA LYS A 132 -14.80 -0.84 -8.24
C LYS A 132 -13.37 -0.29 -8.29
N PRO A 133 -12.53 -0.73 -9.25
CA PRO A 133 -11.21 -0.14 -9.44
C PRO A 133 -11.28 1.35 -9.77
N LEU A 134 -10.34 2.11 -9.22
CA LEU A 134 -10.18 3.54 -9.47
C LEU A 134 -8.81 3.81 -10.12
N PRO A 135 -8.71 4.86 -10.97
CA PRO A 135 -7.42 5.27 -11.51
C PRO A 135 -6.49 5.80 -10.40
N GLY A 136 -5.22 6.02 -10.75
CA GLY A 136 -4.24 6.58 -9.79
C GLY A 136 -4.52 8.02 -9.38
N LYS A 137 -5.25 8.77 -10.22
CA LYS A 137 -5.58 10.18 -10.03
C LYS A 137 -7.06 10.37 -10.35
N CYS A 138 -7.85 10.76 -9.35
CA CYS A 138 -9.26 11.08 -9.53
C CYS A 138 -9.82 11.87 -8.34
N VAL A 139 -10.97 12.50 -8.57
CA VAL A 139 -11.81 13.08 -7.53
C VAL A 139 -13.19 12.45 -7.65
N LEU A 140 -13.79 12.05 -6.52
CA LEU A 140 -15.15 11.53 -6.50
C LEU A 140 -15.85 11.78 -5.16
N GLN A 141 -17.17 11.72 -5.19
CA GLN A 141 -18.00 11.75 -3.98
C GLN A 141 -18.12 10.33 -3.39
N LEU A 142 -17.80 10.21 -2.12
CA LEU A 142 -18.12 9.07 -1.26
C LEU A 142 -19.42 9.34 -0.50
N TYR A 143 -20.15 8.26 -0.26
CA TYR A 143 -21.41 8.23 0.49
C TYR A 143 -21.21 7.48 1.81
N PRO A 144 -22.14 7.63 2.78
CA PRO A 144 -22.07 6.90 4.04
C PRO A 144 -21.91 5.39 3.80
N GLY A 145 -20.92 4.79 4.46
CA GLY A 145 -20.60 3.38 4.35
C GLY A 145 -19.67 3.00 3.20
N ASP A 146 -19.40 3.89 2.24
CA ASP A 146 -18.39 3.64 1.20
C ASP A 146 -17.01 3.49 1.85
N ILE A 147 -16.22 2.55 1.32
CA ILE A 147 -14.84 2.30 1.75
C ILE A 147 -13.90 2.62 0.60
N ILE A 148 -12.89 3.44 0.86
CA ILE A 148 -11.76 3.63 -0.05
C ILE A 148 -10.61 2.72 0.39
N SER A 149 -10.25 1.75 -0.45
CA SER A 149 -9.11 0.86 -0.27
C SER A 149 -7.93 1.35 -1.10
N VAL A 150 -6.89 1.84 -0.43
CA VAL A 150 -5.62 2.21 -1.06
C VAL A 150 -4.62 1.10 -0.81
N ARG A 151 -4.18 0.46 -1.90
CA ARG A 151 -3.25 -0.67 -1.90
C ARG A 151 -1.95 -0.20 -2.54
N THR A 152 -0.95 0.17 -1.76
CA THR A 152 0.30 0.77 -2.25
C THR A 152 1.19 -0.29 -2.93
N PRO A 153 2.02 0.08 -3.92
CA PRO A 153 2.89 -0.87 -4.61
C PRO A 153 3.96 -1.45 -3.68
N GLY A 154 4.51 -2.60 -4.06
CA GLY A 154 5.76 -3.10 -3.47
C GLY A 154 7.00 -2.40 -4.06
N GLY A 155 8.18 -2.91 -3.72
CA GLY A 155 9.45 -2.55 -4.35
C GLY A 155 9.85 -3.59 -5.41
N GLY A 156 10.72 -3.23 -6.36
CA GLY A 156 11.34 -4.24 -7.22
C GLY A 156 12.48 -4.98 -6.52
N GLY A 157 12.76 -6.21 -6.94
CA GLY A 157 13.85 -7.02 -6.39
C GLY A 157 15.23 -6.63 -6.93
N TYR A 158 16.27 -7.12 -6.27
CA TYR A 158 17.67 -6.94 -6.67
C TYR A 158 18.36 -8.30 -6.77
N GLY A 159 19.03 -8.56 -7.90
CA GLY A 159 19.75 -9.82 -8.16
C GLY A 159 18.80 -10.97 -8.56
N ASP A 160 19.35 -12.05 -9.10
CA ASP A 160 18.58 -13.23 -9.48
C ASP A 160 17.86 -13.84 -8.25
N PRO A 161 16.53 -14.03 -8.27
CA PRO A 161 15.78 -14.72 -7.22
C PRO A 161 16.36 -16.07 -6.79
N LYS A 162 17.04 -16.79 -7.70
CA LYS A 162 17.68 -18.08 -7.42
C LYS A 162 18.89 -17.98 -6.48
N GLU A 163 19.48 -16.78 -6.36
CA GLU A 163 20.59 -16.52 -5.43
C GLU A 163 20.10 -16.15 -4.02
N ARG A 164 18.78 -16.10 -3.79
CA ARG A 164 18.24 -15.81 -2.46
C ARG A 164 18.54 -16.97 -1.52
N GLU A 165 19.10 -16.65 -0.35
CA GLU A 165 19.44 -17.64 0.66
C GLU A 165 18.16 -18.31 1.23
N GLU A 166 18.20 -19.63 1.38
CA GLU A 166 17.06 -20.42 1.87
C GLU A 166 16.57 -19.95 3.25
N ALA A 167 17.49 -19.54 4.13
CA ALA A 167 17.14 -19.01 5.45
C ALA A 167 16.29 -17.73 5.36
N LEU A 168 16.53 -16.88 4.36
CA LEU A 168 15.74 -15.67 4.13
C LEU A 168 14.37 -16.00 3.55
N ILE A 169 14.28 -17.01 2.69
CA ILE A 169 12.99 -17.51 2.15
C ILE A 169 12.14 -18.04 3.29
N GLN A 170 12.70 -18.89 4.15
CA GLN A 170 12.00 -19.46 5.29
C GLN A 170 11.51 -18.37 6.26
N ARG A 171 12.36 -17.37 6.55
CA ARG A 171 11.95 -16.20 7.35
C ARG A 171 10.78 -15.45 6.70
N ASP A 172 10.81 -15.20 5.39
CA ASP A 172 9.71 -14.50 4.71
C ASP A 172 8.40 -15.28 4.77
N LEU A 173 8.44 -16.62 4.74
CA LEU A 173 7.26 -17.47 4.89
C LEU A 173 6.72 -17.43 6.33
N GLU A 174 7.60 -17.52 7.33
CA GLU A 174 7.23 -17.46 8.75
C GLU A 174 6.64 -16.11 9.14
N GLU A 175 7.18 -15.02 8.58
CA GLU A 175 6.68 -13.66 8.78
C GLU A 175 5.45 -13.33 7.90
N GLY A 176 4.97 -14.28 7.09
CA GLY A 176 3.80 -14.10 6.21
C GLY A 176 4.01 -13.08 5.08
N LYS A 177 5.27 -12.82 4.71
CA LYS A 177 5.65 -11.84 3.69
C LYS A 177 5.57 -12.39 2.27
N SER A 178 5.72 -13.70 2.13
CA SER A 178 5.56 -14.44 0.87
C SER A 178 4.56 -15.58 1.06
N SER A 179 3.77 -15.84 0.03
CA SER A 179 2.93 -17.03 -0.09
C SER A 179 3.61 -18.15 -0.88
N ASP A 180 4.69 -17.85 -1.60
CA ASP A 180 5.37 -18.79 -2.48
C ASP A 180 6.50 -19.51 -1.74
N LYS A 181 6.33 -20.83 -1.54
CA LYS A 181 7.45 -21.75 -1.32
C LYS A 181 8.21 -21.82 -2.65
N GLN A 182 9.30 -21.08 -2.80
CA GLN A 182 10.04 -21.12 -4.07
C GLN A 182 10.55 -22.55 -4.31
N VAL A 183 10.22 -23.10 -5.48
CA VAL A 183 10.67 -24.41 -5.94
C VAL A 183 12.18 -24.36 -6.15
N SER A 184 12.93 -25.17 -5.41
CA SER A 184 14.35 -25.46 -5.65
C SER A 184 14.55 -25.82 -7.13
N PRO A 185 15.57 -25.29 -7.83
CA PRO A 185 16.01 -25.94 -9.05
C PRO A 185 16.43 -27.36 -8.67
N GLU A 186 15.92 -28.37 -9.38
CA GLU A 186 16.52 -29.70 -9.36
C GLU A 186 18.01 -29.55 -9.72
N ARG A 187 18.87 -30.20 -8.92
CA ARG A 187 20.33 -30.22 -9.10
C ARG A 187 20.74 -30.95 -10.36
#